data_AF-A0A945LZP1-F1
#
_entry.id   AF-A0A945LZP1-F1
#
_cell.length_a   1.000
_cell.length_b   1.000
_cell.length_c   1.000
_cell.angle_alpha   90.00
_cell.angle_beta   90.00
_cell.angle_gamma   90.00
#
_symmetry.space_group_name_H-M   'P 1'
#
loop_
_entity.id
_entity.type
_entity.pdbx_description
1 polymer ?
#
loop_
_entity_poly.entity_id
_entity_poly.type
_entity_poly.pdbx_seq_one_letter_code
_entity_poly.pdbx_strand_id
1 'polypeptide(L)'
;MNFFEHRDGEMFAENIKVSEIAKSISTPFYLYSTASLTYQFNQIKEAFRNTDHLICYAVKANTNQAVIKTLGDLGAGADVVSEGEMRRVLKAGIPACKIVYSGVAKTAQEMTFALEQGIYQFNVESEPELYQLSEVASSMDKTADITFRVNPDVDAKTHAKISTGKSENKFGIPWGNVREICQRASKLPGINLVGLDLHIGSQITKLEPFEEAFTRVAGLVKLLREDGHNITRLDLGGGLGISYECNDLPPLPSDYAKMVKRVTEHLGCRIILEPGRFLVGNAGILVSTVVYIKDGKERKFLIVDAAM
;
A
#
# COMPACT_ATOMS: atom_id res chain seq x y z
N MET A 1 -13.69 -2.92 16.62
CA MET A 1 -13.17 -2.38 17.89
C MET A 1 -12.94 -0.88 17.67
N ASN A 2 -13.37 -0.02 18.59
CA ASN A 2 -13.16 1.42 18.48
C ASN A 2 -12.06 1.83 19.47
N PHE A 3 -11.09 2.62 18.99
CA PHE A 3 -9.98 3.11 19.82
C PHE A 3 -10.12 4.59 20.15
N PHE A 4 -11.18 5.21 19.65
CA PHE A 4 -11.61 6.57 19.97
C PHE A 4 -13.06 6.55 20.45
N GLU A 5 -13.26 6.45 21.76
CA GLU A 5 -14.59 6.22 22.35
C GLU A 5 -15.03 7.39 23.22
N HIS A 6 -16.34 7.64 23.25
CA HIS A 6 -16.92 8.57 24.22
C HIS A 6 -17.27 7.82 25.50
N ARG A 7 -16.78 8.31 26.64
CA ARG A 7 -17.11 7.81 27.98
C ARG A 7 -17.52 9.01 28.82
N ASP A 8 -18.75 8.99 29.35
CA ASP A 8 -19.32 10.07 30.17
C ASP A 8 -19.21 11.47 29.54
N GLY A 9 -19.42 11.57 28.22
CA GLY A 9 -19.37 12.84 27.48
C GLY A 9 -17.98 13.32 27.05
N GLU A 10 -16.91 12.62 27.45
CA GLU A 10 -15.53 12.92 27.04
C GLU A 10 -15.04 11.93 25.98
N MET A 11 -14.28 12.40 24.99
CA MET A 11 -13.61 11.53 24.03
C MET A 11 -12.28 11.02 24.58
N PHE A 12 -12.05 9.73 24.47
CA PHE A 12 -10.82 9.05 24.86
C PHE A 12 -10.10 8.52 23.62
N ALA A 13 -8.78 8.70 23.56
CA ALA A 13 -7.90 7.92 22.70
C ALA A 13 -7.31 6.80 23.55
N GLU A 14 -7.68 5.55 23.26
CA GLU A 14 -7.40 4.39 24.10
C GLU A 14 -7.93 4.59 25.54
N ASN A 15 -7.04 4.90 26.49
CA ASN A 15 -7.38 5.14 27.89
C ASN A 15 -7.07 6.58 28.36
N ILE A 16 -6.73 7.48 27.44
CA ILE A 16 -6.35 8.86 27.74
C ILE A 16 -7.43 9.81 27.20
N LYS A 17 -7.87 10.77 28.02
CA LYS A 17 -8.82 11.80 27.58
C LYS A 17 -8.15 12.69 26.54
N VAL A 18 -8.80 12.89 25.40
CA VAL A 18 -8.30 13.79 24.35
C VAL A 18 -8.17 15.23 24.87
N SER A 19 -9.09 15.64 25.75
CA SER A 19 -9.06 16.96 26.41
C SER A 19 -7.84 17.16 27.32
N GLU A 20 -7.27 16.10 27.90
CA GLU A 20 -6.02 16.19 28.69
C GLU A 20 -4.80 16.38 27.79
N ILE A 21 -4.77 15.72 26.64
CA ILE A 21 -3.71 15.89 25.64
C ILE A 21 -3.74 17.33 25.10
N ALA A 22 -4.93 17.86 24.79
CA ALA A 22 -5.12 19.21 24.28
C ALA A 22 -4.73 20.33 25.28
N LYS A 23 -4.63 20.03 26.59
CA LYS A 23 -4.05 20.97 27.58
C LYS A 23 -2.53 21.09 27.47
N SER A 24 -1.87 20.04 26.99
CA SER A 24 -0.40 19.94 26.93
C SER A 24 0.15 20.23 25.52
N ILE A 25 -0.66 20.02 24.50
CA ILE A 25 -0.31 20.22 23.10
C ILE A 25 -1.34 21.17 22.49
N SER A 26 -0.89 22.30 21.96
CA SER A 26 -1.76 23.27 21.29
C SER A 26 -2.43 22.66 20.06
N THR A 27 -3.73 22.88 19.92
CA THR A 27 -4.48 22.53 18.72
C THR A 27 -4.14 23.46 17.54
N PRO A 28 -4.29 23.00 16.29
CA PRO A 28 -4.70 21.65 15.91
C PRO A 28 -3.56 20.63 15.99
N PHE A 29 -3.88 19.38 16.27
CA PHE A 29 -2.91 18.28 16.19
C PHE A 29 -3.55 16.97 15.73
N TYR A 30 -2.76 16.16 15.03
CA TYR A 30 -3.12 14.77 14.76
C TYR A 30 -2.78 13.90 15.97
N LEU A 31 -3.72 13.04 16.37
CA LEU A 31 -3.57 12.07 17.44
C LEU A 31 -3.79 10.67 16.88
N TYR A 32 -2.82 9.78 17.06
CA TYR A 32 -2.87 8.40 16.57
C TYR A 32 -2.89 7.39 17.72
N SER A 33 -3.68 6.33 17.58
CA SER A 33 -3.73 5.20 18.51
C SER A 33 -2.78 4.09 18.07
N THR A 34 -1.85 3.71 18.94
CA THR A 34 -0.96 2.56 18.71
C THR A 34 -1.74 1.24 18.79
N ALA A 35 -2.72 1.15 19.68
CA ALA A 35 -3.60 -0.01 19.77
C ALA A 35 -4.39 -0.23 18.47
N SER A 36 -4.88 0.85 17.84
CA SER A 36 -5.57 0.77 16.55
C SER A 36 -4.65 0.29 15.43
N LEU A 37 -3.43 0.85 15.31
CA LEU A 37 -2.44 0.41 14.32
C LEU A 37 -2.13 -1.09 14.48
N THR A 38 -1.91 -1.51 15.73
CA THR A 38 -1.58 -2.89 16.08
C THR A 38 -2.72 -3.84 15.76
N TYR A 39 -3.96 -3.46 16.11
CA TYR A 39 -5.14 -4.24 15.80
C TYR A 39 -5.30 -4.43 14.29
N GLN A 40 -5.26 -3.35 13.50
CA GLN A 40 -5.45 -3.42 12.05
C GLN A 40 -4.37 -4.28 11.35
N PHE A 41 -3.12 -4.15 11.77
CA PHE A 41 -2.04 -4.98 11.24
C PHE A 41 -2.25 -6.47 11.56
N ASN A 42 -2.59 -6.78 12.82
CA ASN A 42 -2.82 -8.17 13.25
C ASN A 42 -4.04 -8.79 12.56
N GLN A 43 -5.07 -8.02 12.21
CA GLN A 43 -6.21 -8.53 11.45
C GLN A 43 -5.81 -9.09 10.08
N ILE A 44 -4.89 -8.42 9.37
CA ILE A 44 -4.36 -8.93 8.09
C ILE A 44 -3.42 -10.12 8.35
N LYS A 45 -2.48 -9.96 9.29
CA LYS A 45 -1.50 -11.01 9.62
C LYS A 45 -2.17 -12.34 9.99
N GLU A 46 -3.23 -12.29 10.80
CA GLU A 46 -3.98 -13.48 11.20
C GLU A 46 -4.79 -14.06 10.02
N ALA A 47 -5.41 -13.21 9.21
CA ALA A 47 -6.18 -13.64 8.05
C ALA A 47 -5.30 -14.40 7.02
N PHE A 48 -4.02 -14.06 6.91
CA PHE A 48 -3.05 -14.68 6.01
C PHE A 48 -2.09 -15.68 6.68
N ARG A 49 -2.31 -16.07 7.95
CA ARG A 49 -1.36 -16.90 8.74
C ARG A 49 -0.92 -18.22 8.07
N ASN A 50 -1.74 -18.79 7.20
CA ASN A 50 -1.49 -20.06 6.49
C ASN A 50 -1.11 -19.85 5.01
N THR A 51 -0.72 -18.64 4.64
CA THR A 51 -0.28 -18.27 3.29
C THR A 51 1.14 -17.72 3.41
N ASP A 52 2.04 -18.10 2.51
CA ASP A 52 3.34 -17.42 2.44
C ASP A 52 3.13 -15.99 1.96
N HIS A 53 3.32 -15.03 2.87
CA HIS A 53 3.00 -13.64 2.59
C HIS A 53 4.01 -12.65 3.19
N LEU A 54 3.97 -11.43 2.66
CA LEU A 54 4.65 -10.25 3.19
C LEU A 54 3.66 -9.06 3.17
N ILE A 55 3.45 -8.45 4.34
CA ILE A 55 2.63 -7.23 4.44
C ILE A 55 3.58 -6.03 4.36
N CYS A 56 3.52 -5.29 3.27
CA CYS A 56 4.29 -4.07 3.03
C CYS A 56 3.41 -2.85 3.35
N TYR A 57 3.71 -2.11 4.41
CA TYR A 57 2.95 -0.89 4.69
C TYR A 57 3.20 0.15 3.60
N ALA A 58 2.14 0.62 2.93
CA ALA A 58 2.24 1.71 1.95
C ALA A 58 2.49 3.05 2.66
N VAL A 59 3.76 3.44 2.71
CA VAL A 59 4.29 4.52 3.58
C VAL A 59 3.68 5.88 3.25
N LYS A 60 3.33 6.09 1.97
CA LYS A 60 2.58 7.25 1.45
C LYS A 60 1.28 7.58 2.21
N ALA A 61 0.70 6.62 2.94
CA ALA A 61 -0.50 6.85 3.74
C ALA A 61 -0.23 7.67 5.03
N ASN A 62 0.92 7.48 5.67
CA ASN A 62 1.37 8.22 6.85
C ASN A 62 2.88 8.00 7.08
N THR A 63 3.69 9.00 6.71
CA THR A 63 5.15 8.92 6.73
C THR A 63 5.79 9.28 8.09
N ASN A 64 4.97 9.36 9.16
CA ASN A 64 5.46 9.64 10.51
C ASN A 64 6.39 8.54 11.01
N GLN A 65 7.55 8.93 11.54
CA GLN A 65 8.60 7.99 11.94
C GLN A 65 8.15 7.00 13.02
N ALA A 66 7.31 7.44 13.96
CA ALA A 66 6.77 6.58 15.02
C ALA A 66 5.76 5.57 14.45
N VAL A 67 4.88 5.99 13.54
CA VAL A 67 3.91 5.09 12.87
C VAL A 67 4.63 4.00 12.07
N ILE A 68 5.64 4.39 11.28
CA ILE A 68 6.46 3.43 10.51
C ILE A 68 7.15 2.46 11.46
N LYS A 69 7.76 2.96 12.55
CA LYS A 69 8.42 2.10 13.54
C LYS A 69 7.44 1.11 14.19
N THR A 70 6.27 1.59 14.64
CA THR A 70 5.24 0.74 15.25
C THR A 70 4.85 -0.41 14.33
N LEU A 71 4.59 -0.16 13.04
CA LEU A 71 4.25 -1.22 12.08
C LEU A 71 5.46 -2.14 11.78
N GLY A 72 6.66 -1.57 11.67
CA GLY A 72 7.90 -2.32 11.50
C GLY A 72 8.18 -3.30 12.64
N ASP A 73 7.99 -2.86 13.90
CA ASP A 73 8.16 -3.68 15.11
C ASP A 73 7.16 -4.87 15.15
N LEU A 74 6.00 -4.75 14.51
CA LEU A 74 5.02 -5.83 14.36
C LEU A 74 5.39 -6.84 13.25
N GLY A 75 6.42 -6.52 12.46
CA GLY A 75 7.00 -7.35 11.42
C GLY A 75 6.68 -6.92 9.99
N ALA A 76 6.06 -5.75 9.79
CA ALA A 76 5.74 -5.22 8.46
C ALA A 76 7.01 -5.01 7.61
N GLY A 77 6.86 -5.21 6.30
CA GLY A 77 7.70 -4.57 5.28
C GLY A 77 7.20 -3.16 4.96
N ALA A 78 7.66 -2.61 3.83
CA ALA A 78 7.24 -1.30 3.36
C ALA A 78 7.09 -1.25 1.84
N ASP A 79 5.99 -0.65 1.36
CA ASP A 79 5.83 -0.15 0.00
C ASP A 79 6.21 1.34 0.01
N VAL A 80 7.30 1.67 -0.67
CA VAL A 80 7.82 3.03 -0.79
C VAL A 80 7.69 3.53 -2.21
N VAL A 81 7.45 4.83 -2.38
CA VAL A 81 7.34 5.47 -3.69
C VAL A 81 8.39 6.56 -3.93
N SER A 82 9.37 6.67 -3.04
CA SER A 82 10.54 7.56 -3.19
C SER A 82 11.71 7.11 -2.31
N GLU A 83 12.92 7.55 -2.64
CA GLU A 83 14.09 7.39 -1.76
C GLU A 83 13.87 8.04 -0.38
N GLY A 84 13.13 9.15 -0.31
CA GLY A 84 12.81 9.82 0.95
C GLY A 84 12.01 8.93 1.91
N GLU A 85 11.03 8.19 1.39
CA GLU A 85 10.29 7.19 2.16
C GLU A 85 11.17 6.00 2.54
N MET A 86 11.98 5.51 1.60
CA MET A 86 12.94 4.42 1.88
C MET A 86 13.90 4.76 3.02
N ARG A 87 14.43 5.99 3.06
CA ARG A 87 15.29 6.46 4.15
C ARG A 87 14.56 6.50 5.49
N ARG A 88 13.28 6.90 5.53
CA ARG A 88 12.45 6.86 6.74
C ARG A 88 12.21 5.44 7.23
N VAL A 89 11.94 4.52 6.31
CA VAL A 89 11.72 3.09 6.57
C VAL A 89 12.97 2.43 7.15
N LEU A 90 14.13 2.66 6.53
CA LEU A 90 15.42 2.14 7.02
C LEU A 90 15.75 2.72 8.40
N LYS A 91 15.52 4.03 8.60
CA LYS A 91 15.69 4.69 9.90
C LYS A 91 14.72 4.15 10.97
N ALA A 92 13.56 3.64 10.58
CA ALA A 92 12.61 3.00 11.48
C ALA A 92 13.05 1.59 11.91
N GLY A 93 14.07 1.02 11.27
CA GLY A 93 14.55 -0.34 11.51
C GLY A 93 13.88 -1.42 10.67
N ILE A 94 13.07 -1.06 9.66
CA ILE A 94 12.52 -2.06 8.72
C ILE A 94 13.66 -2.50 7.80
N PRO A 95 13.93 -3.82 7.69
CA PRO A 95 15.05 -4.32 6.89
C PRO A 95 14.80 -4.12 5.39
N ALA A 96 15.86 -3.77 4.65
CA ALA A 96 15.79 -3.53 3.20
C ALA A 96 15.17 -4.71 2.44
N CYS A 97 15.48 -5.95 2.84
CA CYS A 97 14.91 -7.17 2.26
C CYS A 97 13.40 -7.37 2.49
N LYS A 98 12.70 -6.39 3.09
CA LYS A 98 11.23 -6.32 3.17
C LYS A 98 10.66 -5.03 2.53
N ILE A 99 11.46 -4.31 1.74
CA ILE A 99 11.05 -3.07 1.07
C ILE A 99 10.74 -3.38 -0.39
N VAL A 100 9.53 -3.04 -0.84
CA VAL A 100 9.16 -2.99 -2.25
C VAL A 100 9.14 -1.54 -2.71
N TYR A 101 9.68 -1.26 -3.89
CA TYR A 101 9.78 0.10 -4.41
C TYR A 101 8.88 0.28 -5.63
N SER A 102 7.79 1.01 -5.46
CA SER A 102 6.80 1.36 -6.48
C SER A 102 7.00 2.78 -7.04
N GLY A 103 6.23 3.14 -8.07
CA GLY A 103 6.17 4.51 -8.61
C GLY A 103 6.74 4.67 -10.02
N VAL A 104 6.11 5.54 -10.82
CA VAL A 104 6.31 5.61 -12.29
C VAL A 104 7.55 6.37 -12.76
N ALA A 105 8.29 6.99 -11.84
CA ALA A 105 9.34 7.96 -12.18
C ALA A 105 10.59 7.81 -11.31
N LYS A 106 10.95 6.57 -10.97
CA LYS A 106 12.17 6.27 -10.21
C LYS A 106 13.39 6.77 -10.99
N THR A 107 14.20 7.61 -10.36
CA THR A 107 15.41 8.15 -10.99
C THR A 107 16.58 7.16 -10.89
N ALA A 108 17.60 7.31 -11.72
CA ALA A 108 18.81 6.49 -11.63
C ALA A 108 19.51 6.59 -10.26
N GLN A 109 19.45 7.77 -9.63
CA GLN A 109 19.96 7.98 -8.27
C GLN A 109 19.18 7.14 -7.25
N GLU A 110 17.84 7.17 -7.32
CA GLU A 110 16.99 6.39 -6.43
C GLU A 110 17.17 4.88 -6.64
N MET A 111 17.32 4.45 -7.90
CA MET A 111 17.62 3.05 -8.25
C MET A 111 18.97 2.61 -7.68
N THR A 112 20.01 3.44 -7.82
CA THR A 112 21.34 3.20 -7.26
C THR A 112 21.25 3.01 -5.75
N PHE A 113 20.60 3.94 -5.05
CA PHE A 113 20.42 3.85 -3.60
C PHE A 113 19.66 2.56 -3.21
N ALA A 114 18.57 2.26 -3.87
CA ALA A 114 17.78 1.05 -3.59
C ALA A 114 18.57 -0.25 -3.83
N LEU A 115 19.40 -0.31 -4.89
CA LEU A 115 20.30 -1.42 -5.16
C LEU A 115 21.42 -1.52 -4.11
N GLU A 116 21.98 -0.41 -3.64
CA GLU A 116 22.93 -0.36 -2.53
C GLU A 116 22.36 -1.01 -1.26
N GLN A 117 21.11 -0.70 -0.93
CA GLN A 117 20.45 -1.23 0.27
C GLN A 117 20.05 -2.70 0.14
N GLY A 118 19.89 -3.23 -1.07
CA GLY A 118 19.42 -4.60 -1.30
C GLY A 118 17.95 -4.76 -0.92
N ILE A 119 17.09 -3.95 -1.55
CA ILE A 119 15.64 -4.01 -1.34
C ILE A 119 15.03 -5.34 -1.83
N TYR A 120 13.80 -5.65 -1.41
CA TYR A 120 13.13 -6.90 -1.77
C TYR A 120 12.80 -7.00 -3.26
N GLN A 121 12.23 -5.95 -3.85
CA GLN A 121 11.97 -5.87 -5.30
C GLN A 121 11.69 -4.44 -5.76
N PHE A 122 11.86 -4.18 -7.05
CA PHE A 122 11.34 -3.01 -7.75
C PHE A 122 10.04 -3.38 -8.47
N ASN A 123 8.98 -2.60 -8.25
CA ASN A 123 7.73 -2.69 -8.99
C ASN A 123 7.85 -1.77 -10.21
N VAL A 124 8.23 -2.34 -11.36
CA VAL A 124 8.55 -1.62 -12.60
C VAL A 124 7.28 -1.31 -13.37
N GLU A 125 7.12 -0.05 -13.78
CA GLU A 125 5.88 0.47 -14.35
C GLU A 125 5.96 0.71 -15.86
N SER A 126 7.16 0.71 -16.45
CA SER A 126 7.35 0.99 -17.87
C SER A 126 8.63 0.38 -18.46
N GLU A 127 8.68 0.25 -19.79
CA GLU A 127 9.90 -0.20 -20.49
C GLU A 127 11.10 0.76 -20.32
N PRO A 128 10.94 2.10 -20.42
CA PRO A 128 12.07 3.01 -20.17
C PRO A 128 12.66 2.84 -18.77
N GLU A 129 11.81 2.63 -17.76
CA GLU A 129 12.26 2.35 -16.40
C GLU A 129 13.05 1.03 -16.32
N LEU A 130 12.56 -0.02 -16.98
CA LEU A 130 13.25 -1.32 -17.05
C LEU A 130 14.67 -1.18 -17.62
N TYR A 131 14.83 -0.46 -18.73
CA TYR A 131 16.15 -0.27 -19.35
C TYR A 131 17.08 0.55 -18.46
N GLN A 132 16.58 1.62 -17.84
CA GLN A 132 17.38 2.42 -16.90
C GLN A 132 17.81 1.59 -15.69
N LEU A 133 16.91 0.77 -15.13
CA LEU A 133 17.24 -0.10 -14.01
C LEU A 133 18.28 -1.17 -14.39
N SER A 134 18.19 -1.73 -15.60
CA SER A 134 19.18 -2.69 -16.12
C SER A 134 20.56 -2.04 -16.27
N GLU A 135 20.63 -0.82 -16.81
CA GLU A 135 21.88 -0.07 -16.94
C GLU A 135 22.52 0.20 -15.56
N VAL A 136 21.75 0.72 -14.61
CA VAL A 136 22.22 1.00 -13.25
C VAL A 136 22.67 -0.28 -12.55
N ALA A 137 21.84 -1.32 -12.55
CA ALA A 137 22.17 -2.60 -11.91
C ALA A 137 23.44 -3.23 -12.49
N SER A 138 23.59 -3.21 -13.82
CA SER A 138 24.78 -3.71 -14.50
C SER A 138 26.03 -2.89 -14.18
N SER A 139 25.91 -1.56 -14.11
CA SER A 139 27.04 -0.67 -13.75
C SER A 139 27.56 -0.89 -12.31
N MET A 140 26.73 -1.52 -11.47
CA MET A 140 27.03 -1.80 -10.06
C MET A 140 27.37 -3.27 -9.80
N ASP A 141 27.47 -4.11 -10.85
CA ASP A 141 27.61 -5.57 -10.73
C ASP A 141 26.54 -6.21 -9.82
N LYS A 142 25.30 -5.69 -9.89
CA LYS A 142 24.15 -6.15 -9.10
C LYS A 142 23.05 -6.71 -9.98
N THR A 143 22.15 -7.44 -9.35
CA THR A 143 20.91 -7.93 -9.97
C THR A 143 19.72 -7.36 -9.21
N ALA A 144 18.82 -6.70 -9.93
CA ALA A 144 17.56 -6.20 -9.42
C ALA A 144 16.47 -7.27 -9.53
N ASP A 145 15.90 -7.67 -8.40
CA ASP A 145 14.64 -8.41 -8.40
C ASP A 145 13.51 -7.46 -8.81
N ILE A 146 12.77 -7.81 -9.86
CA ILE A 146 11.69 -6.97 -10.39
C ILE A 146 10.34 -7.69 -10.47
N THR A 147 9.29 -6.92 -10.29
CA THR A 147 7.95 -7.24 -10.79
C THR A 147 7.53 -6.22 -11.83
N PHE A 148 6.58 -6.61 -12.68
CA PHE A 148 5.91 -5.66 -13.56
C PHE A 148 4.54 -5.30 -13.02
N ARG A 149 4.28 -3.98 -12.92
CA ARG A 149 2.96 -3.46 -12.62
C ARG A 149 2.08 -3.63 -13.82
N VAL A 150 1.06 -4.46 -13.72
CA VAL A 150 0.13 -4.72 -14.83
C VAL A 150 -1.22 -4.08 -14.59
N ASN A 151 -1.83 -3.61 -15.67
CA ASN A 151 -3.20 -3.12 -15.65
C ASN A 151 -4.15 -4.24 -16.06
N PRO A 152 -4.88 -4.87 -15.13
CA PRO A 152 -5.75 -6.00 -15.45
C PRO A 152 -7.04 -5.59 -16.19
N ASP A 153 -7.18 -4.33 -16.64
CA ASP A 153 -8.36 -3.80 -17.32
C ASP A 153 -9.69 -4.16 -16.63
N VAL A 154 -9.73 -4.06 -15.29
CA VAL A 154 -10.92 -4.30 -14.47
C VAL A 154 -11.46 -2.96 -13.97
N ASP A 155 -12.76 -2.70 -14.18
CA ASP A 155 -13.41 -1.51 -13.63
C ASP A 155 -13.78 -1.74 -12.17
N ALA A 156 -13.03 -1.12 -11.25
CA ALA A 156 -13.30 -1.23 -9.82
C ALA A 156 -14.64 -0.59 -9.38
N LYS A 157 -15.39 0.07 -10.29
CA LYS A 157 -16.68 0.76 -10.02
C LYS A 157 -16.62 1.67 -8.78
N THR A 158 -15.44 2.18 -8.44
CA THR A 158 -15.27 3.22 -7.42
C THR A 158 -15.57 4.58 -8.04
N HIS A 159 -15.72 5.63 -7.22
CA HIS A 159 -16.03 6.99 -7.66
C HIS A 159 -15.37 7.33 -9.01
N ALA A 160 -16.10 7.93 -9.95
CA ALA A 160 -15.66 8.17 -11.34
C ALA A 160 -14.33 8.94 -11.51
N LYS A 161 -13.76 9.49 -10.42
CA LYS A 161 -12.44 10.13 -10.37
C LYS A 161 -11.30 9.21 -9.87
N ILE A 162 -11.61 8.01 -9.37
CA ILE A 162 -10.68 7.02 -8.78
C ILE A 162 -10.62 5.73 -9.61
N SER A 163 -11.57 5.52 -10.54
CA SER A 163 -11.47 4.50 -11.60
C SER A 163 -10.46 4.95 -12.67
N THR A 164 -9.22 5.15 -12.25
CA THR A 164 -8.07 5.34 -13.15
C THR A 164 -7.71 4.05 -13.88
N GLY A 165 -8.38 2.91 -13.67
CA GLY A 165 -8.06 1.63 -14.33
C GLY A 165 -8.32 1.54 -15.84
N LYS A 166 -8.62 2.66 -16.51
CA LYS A 166 -8.70 2.71 -17.97
C LYS A 166 -7.29 2.89 -18.55
N SER A 167 -7.06 2.29 -19.72
CA SER A 167 -5.82 2.21 -20.52
C SER A 167 -5.01 3.50 -20.75
N GLU A 168 -5.45 4.66 -20.22
CA GLU A 168 -4.85 5.98 -20.39
C GLU A 168 -4.15 6.51 -19.11
N ASN A 169 -4.17 5.75 -18.01
CA ASN A 169 -3.45 6.17 -16.81
C ASN A 169 -1.92 6.01 -17.02
N LYS A 170 -1.11 6.80 -16.32
CA LYS A 170 0.36 6.76 -16.40
C LYS A 170 1.01 5.56 -15.69
N PHE A 171 0.20 4.66 -15.12
CA PHE A 171 0.63 3.60 -14.21
C PHE A 171 0.58 2.26 -14.92
N GLY A 172 1.58 1.44 -14.68
CA GLY A 172 1.64 0.07 -15.16
C GLY A 172 1.73 -0.10 -16.67
N ILE A 173 2.04 -1.34 -17.02
CA ILE A 173 2.15 -1.82 -18.38
C ILE A 173 0.76 -2.22 -18.89
N PRO A 174 0.37 -1.77 -20.10
CA PRO A 174 -0.85 -2.23 -20.75
C PRO A 174 -0.88 -3.76 -20.89
N TRP A 175 -2.02 -4.38 -20.59
CA TRP A 175 -2.17 -5.84 -20.53
C TRP A 175 -1.63 -6.59 -21.76
N GLY A 176 -1.88 -6.05 -22.95
CA GLY A 176 -1.45 -6.66 -24.23
C GLY A 176 0.08 -6.74 -24.41
N ASN A 177 0.83 -5.87 -23.75
CA ASN A 177 2.29 -5.77 -23.94
C ASN A 177 3.07 -6.58 -22.90
N VAL A 178 2.42 -7.09 -21.85
CA VAL A 178 3.12 -7.68 -20.69
C VAL A 178 4.01 -8.86 -21.10
N ARG A 179 3.50 -9.81 -21.90
CA ARG A 179 4.29 -10.99 -22.31
C ARG A 179 5.53 -10.60 -23.10
N GLU A 180 5.40 -9.64 -24.03
CA GLU A 180 6.53 -9.17 -24.82
C GLU A 180 7.58 -8.48 -23.94
N ILE A 181 7.16 -7.65 -22.99
CA ILE A 181 8.06 -6.95 -22.07
C ILE A 181 8.77 -7.93 -21.13
N CYS A 182 8.08 -8.95 -20.62
CA CYS A 182 8.70 -10.02 -19.85
C CYS A 182 9.80 -10.75 -20.63
N GLN A 183 9.57 -11.03 -21.93
CA GLN A 183 10.57 -11.65 -22.81
C GLN A 183 11.78 -10.74 -23.09
N ARG A 184 11.59 -9.41 -23.13
CA ARG A 184 12.69 -8.46 -23.24
C ARG A 184 13.47 -8.38 -21.92
N ALA A 185 12.77 -8.34 -20.80
CA ALA A 185 13.35 -8.26 -19.46
C ALA A 185 14.26 -9.45 -19.15
N SER A 186 13.89 -10.66 -19.55
CA SER A 186 14.71 -11.86 -19.33
C SER A 186 16.04 -11.88 -20.08
N LYS A 187 16.23 -10.97 -21.06
CA LYS A 187 17.46 -10.83 -21.84
C LYS A 187 18.35 -9.68 -21.34
N LEU A 188 17.86 -8.88 -20.39
CA LEU A 188 18.58 -7.72 -19.89
C LEU A 188 19.56 -8.11 -18.78
N PRO A 189 20.81 -7.61 -18.82
CA PRO A 189 21.76 -7.83 -17.73
C PRO A 189 21.29 -7.12 -16.45
N GLY A 190 21.63 -7.70 -15.30
CA GLY A 190 21.28 -7.11 -14.00
C GLY A 190 19.79 -7.13 -13.64
N ILE A 191 18.95 -7.86 -14.39
CA ILE A 191 17.50 -7.97 -14.13
C ILE A 191 17.13 -9.41 -13.81
N ASN A 192 16.37 -9.61 -12.73
CA ASN A 192 15.74 -10.87 -12.37
C ASN A 192 14.23 -10.68 -12.25
N LEU A 193 13.49 -11.16 -13.25
CA LEU A 193 12.02 -11.11 -13.24
C LEU A 193 11.46 -12.15 -12.27
N VAL A 194 11.01 -11.72 -11.09
CA VAL A 194 10.52 -12.59 -10.02
C VAL A 194 9.00 -12.66 -9.92
N GLY A 195 8.28 -11.72 -10.52
CA GLY A 195 6.84 -11.65 -10.34
C GLY A 195 6.08 -10.61 -11.14
N LEU A 196 4.81 -10.46 -10.78
CA LEU A 196 3.91 -9.43 -11.25
C LEU A 196 3.37 -8.66 -10.05
N ASP A 197 3.04 -7.39 -10.27
CA ASP A 197 2.32 -6.57 -9.31
C ASP A 197 1.08 -5.94 -9.93
N LEU A 198 0.09 -5.62 -9.09
CA LEU A 198 -1.06 -4.85 -9.50
C LEU A 198 -1.59 -3.97 -8.37
N HIS A 199 -2.18 -2.83 -8.74
CA HIS A 199 -2.87 -1.95 -7.82
C HIS A 199 -4.14 -1.43 -8.48
N ILE A 200 -5.29 -2.00 -8.10
CA ILE A 200 -6.57 -1.77 -8.79
C ILE A 200 -7.34 -0.53 -8.29
N GLY A 201 -6.84 0.17 -7.27
CA GLY A 201 -7.41 1.41 -6.78
C GLY A 201 -7.35 1.54 -5.26
N SER A 202 -8.03 2.56 -4.73
CA SER A 202 -8.13 2.83 -3.30
C SER A 202 -9.60 2.92 -2.87
N GLN A 203 -9.87 2.59 -1.60
CA GLN A 203 -11.20 2.68 -0.99
C GLN A 203 -12.21 1.73 -1.66
N ILE A 204 -11.76 0.51 -1.98
CA ILE A 204 -12.61 -0.52 -2.57
C ILE A 204 -13.33 -1.25 -1.43
N THR A 205 -14.66 -1.16 -1.42
CA THR A 205 -15.53 -1.73 -0.38
C THR A 205 -16.21 -3.03 -0.82
N LYS A 206 -15.81 -3.59 -1.95
CA LYS A 206 -16.36 -4.79 -2.58
C LYS A 206 -15.24 -5.76 -2.96
N LEU A 207 -15.47 -7.07 -2.82
CA LEU A 207 -14.42 -8.07 -3.11
C LEU A 207 -14.36 -8.44 -4.59
N GLU A 208 -15.47 -8.24 -5.32
CA GLU A 208 -15.62 -8.64 -6.71
C GLU A 208 -14.56 -8.03 -7.64
N PRO A 209 -14.20 -6.72 -7.54
CA PRO A 209 -13.12 -6.16 -8.34
C PRO A 209 -11.75 -6.79 -8.06
N PHE A 210 -11.48 -7.15 -6.80
CA PHE A 210 -10.23 -7.82 -6.44
C PHE A 210 -10.19 -9.23 -7.04
N GLU A 211 -11.26 -9.99 -6.92
CA GLU A 211 -11.34 -11.36 -7.43
C GLU A 211 -11.18 -11.40 -8.96
N GLU A 212 -11.84 -10.49 -9.68
CA GLU A 212 -11.71 -10.39 -11.13
C GLU A 212 -10.25 -10.10 -11.54
N ALA A 213 -9.62 -9.11 -10.91
CA ALA A 213 -8.25 -8.72 -11.21
C ALA A 213 -7.24 -9.82 -10.88
N PHE A 214 -7.36 -10.44 -9.70
CA PHE A 214 -6.46 -11.50 -9.27
C PHE A 214 -6.61 -12.77 -10.11
N THR A 215 -7.83 -13.06 -10.59
CA THR A 215 -8.07 -14.20 -11.49
C THR A 215 -7.38 -13.98 -12.84
N ARG A 216 -7.46 -12.77 -13.39
CA ARG A 216 -6.76 -12.42 -14.64
C ARG A 216 -5.25 -12.53 -14.47
N VAL A 217 -4.69 -11.99 -13.40
CA VAL A 217 -3.24 -12.05 -13.14
C VAL A 217 -2.79 -13.49 -12.86
N ALA A 218 -3.57 -14.30 -12.16
CA ALA A 218 -3.28 -15.72 -11.98
C ALA A 218 -3.20 -16.48 -13.33
N GLY A 219 -4.07 -16.15 -14.29
CA GLY A 219 -3.98 -16.66 -15.65
C GLY A 219 -2.70 -16.23 -16.37
N LEU A 220 -2.32 -14.95 -16.23
CA LEU A 220 -1.09 -14.42 -16.81
C LEU A 220 0.18 -15.05 -16.22
N VAL A 221 0.21 -15.32 -14.91
CA VAL A 221 1.32 -16.05 -14.26
C VAL A 221 1.54 -17.41 -14.90
N LYS A 222 0.47 -18.15 -15.21
CA LYS A 222 0.58 -19.46 -15.89
C LYS A 222 1.19 -19.33 -17.27
N LEU A 223 0.71 -18.38 -18.07
CA LEU A 223 1.25 -18.11 -19.41
C LEU A 223 2.73 -17.73 -19.37
N LEU A 224 3.14 -16.88 -18.43
CA LEU A 224 4.56 -16.49 -18.30
C LEU A 224 5.44 -17.66 -17.85
N ARG A 225 4.93 -18.57 -17.03
CA ARG A 225 5.67 -19.80 -16.68
C ARG A 225 5.78 -20.76 -17.86
N GLU A 226 4.74 -20.88 -18.70
CA GLU A 226 4.81 -21.62 -19.96
C GLU A 226 5.83 -21.01 -20.93
N ASP A 227 6.02 -19.68 -20.90
CA ASP A 227 7.06 -18.96 -21.63
C ASP A 227 8.47 -19.12 -21.02
N GLY A 228 8.61 -19.84 -19.91
CA GLY A 228 9.88 -20.15 -19.25
C GLY A 228 10.29 -19.17 -18.15
N HIS A 229 9.43 -18.22 -17.75
CA HIS A 229 9.74 -17.30 -16.65
C HIS A 229 9.50 -17.93 -15.27
N ASN A 230 10.45 -17.75 -14.35
CA ASN A 230 10.34 -18.24 -12.98
C ASN A 230 9.58 -17.25 -12.07
N ILE A 231 8.28 -17.12 -12.31
CA ILE A 231 7.40 -16.26 -11.49
C ILE A 231 7.17 -16.91 -10.12
N THR A 232 7.66 -16.29 -9.05
CA THR A 232 7.60 -16.79 -7.67
C THR A 232 6.90 -15.83 -6.70
N ARG A 233 6.67 -14.58 -7.12
CA ARG A 233 6.06 -13.52 -6.31
C ARG A 233 4.85 -12.95 -7.02
N LEU A 234 3.83 -12.63 -6.23
CA LEU A 234 2.65 -11.93 -6.72
C LEU A 234 2.29 -10.83 -5.71
N ASP A 235 2.47 -9.59 -6.13
CA ASP A 235 2.13 -8.42 -5.31
C ASP A 235 0.74 -7.93 -5.68
N LEU A 236 -0.19 -8.09 -4.74
CA LEU A 236 -1.61 -7.79 -4.94
C LEU A 236 -1.95 -6.34 -4.62
N GLY A 237 -0.94 -5.54 -4.28
CA GLY A 237 -1.09 -4.14 -3.94
C GLY A 237 -1.98 -3.91 -2.71
N GLY A 238 -2.56 -2.73 -2.65
CA GLY A 238 -3.43 -2.29 -1.56
C GLY A 238 -4.88 -2.13 -1.98
N GLY A 239 -5.54 -1.14 -1.39
CA GLY A 239 -6.83 -0.64 -1.88
C GLY A 239 -8.05 -1.03 -1.06
N LEU A 240 -7.94 -2.03 -0.18
CA LEU A 240 -9.01 -2.41 0.73
C LEU A 240 -9.50 -1.19 1.52
N GLY A 241 -10.80 -0.90 1.40
CA GLY A 241 -11.41 0.28 1.98
C GLY A 241 -11.57 0.19 3.50
N ILE A 242 -11.89 1.34 4.09
CA ILE A 242 -12.28 1.48 5.49
C ILE A 242 -13.67 2.10 5.58
N SER A 243 -14.36 1.88 6.68
CA SER A 243 -15.62 2.56 6.98
C SER A 243 -15.33 3.98 7.45
N TYR A 244 -15.91 4.99 6.78
CA TYR A 244 -15.93 6.39 7.24
C TYR A 244 -17.28 6.75 7.88
N GLU A 245 -18.34 6.06 7.49
CA GLU A 245 -19.69 6.19 8.04
C GLU A 245 -20.14 4.85 8.61
N CYS A 246 -20.86 4.85 9.73
CA CYS A 246 -21.28 3.63 10.43
C CYS A 246 -22.06 2.61 9.59
N ASN A 247 -22.59 3.00 8.42
CA ASN A 247 -23.47 2.17 7.61
C ASN A 247 -22.76 1.43 6.45
N ASP A 248 -21.54 1.84 6.08
CA ASP A 248 -20.76 1.17 5.04
C ASP A 248 -19.68 0.29 5.68
N LEU A 249 -19.94 -1.02 5.73
CA LEU A 249 -19.00 -2.00 6.25
C LEU A 249 -18.09 -2.50 5.11
N PRO A 250 -16.78 -2.17 5.12
CA PRO A 250 -15.84 -2.72 4.16
C PRO A 250 -15.70 -4.24 4.38
N PRO A 251 -15.18 -4.97 3.37
CA PRO A 251 -14.96 -6.40 3.49
C PRO A 251 -14.04 -6.73 4.66
N LEU A 252 -14.34 -7.82 5.37
CA LEU A 252 -13.48 -8.29 6.44
C LEU A 252 -12.14 -8.78 5.87
N PRO A 253 -11.01 -8.53 6.56
CA PRO A 253 -9.71 -9.07 6.15
C PRO A 253 -9.71 -10.58 5.95
N SER A 254 -10.49 -11.32 6.75
CA SER A 254 -10.67 -12.77 6.61
C SER A 254 -11.32 -13.17 5.29
N ASP A 255 -12.29 -12.40 4.80
CA ASP A 255 -12.99 -12.71 3.55
C ASP A 255 -12.15 -12.31 2.34
N TYR A 256 -11.43 -11.19 2.45
CA TYR A 256 -10.39 -10.83 1.49
C TYR A 256 -9.31 -11.92 1.38
N ALA A 257 -8.77 -12.40 2.51
CA ALA A 257 -7.75 -13.45 2.52
C ALA A 257 -8.26 -14.79 1.96
N LYS A 258 -9.50 -15.20 2.29
CA LYS A 258 -10.12 -16.40 1.70
C LYS A 258 -10.25 -16.30 0.18
N MET A 259 -10.65 -15.13 -0.32
CA MET A 259 -10.75 -14.88 -1.76
C MET A 259 -9.36 -14.93 -2.42
N VAL A 260 -8.37 -14.22 -1.86
CA VAL A 260 -6.99 -14.26 -2.36
C VAL A 260 -6.47 -15.69 -2.41
N LYS A 261 -6.65 -16.45 -1.33
CA LYS A 261 -6.23 -17.85 -1.25
C LYS A 261 -6.88 -18.70 -2.35
N ARG A 262 -8.20 -18.62 -2.51
CA ARG A 262 -8.94 -19.35 -3.56
C ARG A 262 -8.36 -19.09 -4.95
N VAL A 263 -8.01 -17.84 -5.24
CA VAL A 263 -7.55 -17.43 -6.57
C VAL A 263 -6.07 -17.73 -6.81
N THR A 264 -5.23 -17.73 -5.77
CA THR A 264 -3.75 -17.70 -5.95
C THR A 264 -3.00 -18.88 -5.36
N GLU A 265 -3.58 -19.68 -4.45
CA GLU A 265 -2.85 -20.75 -3.73
C GLU A 265 -2.19 -21.76 -4.67
N HIS A 266 -2.89 -22.15 -5.73
CA HIS A 266 -2.41 -23.11 -6.72
C HIS A 266 -1.20 -22.62 -7.53
N LEU A 267 -0.86 -21.34 -7.47
CA LEU A 267 0.32 -20.78 -8.11
C LEU A 267 1.59 -21.05 -7.29
N GLY A 268 1.48 -21.28 -5.97
CA GLY A 268 2.65 -21.39 -5.10
C GLY A 268 3.52 -20.14 -5.04
N CYS A 269 2.97 -18.98 -5.42
CA CYS A 269 3.66 -17.70 -5.30
C CYS A 269 3.58 -17.19 -3.87
N ARG A 270 4.64 -16.49 -3.43
CA ARG A 270 4.57 -15.65 -2.24
C ARG A 270 3.71 -14.43 -2.52
N ILE A 271 2.79 -14.12 -1.61
CA ILE A 271 1.85 -13.00 -1.74
C ILE A 271 2.39 -11.75 -1.06
N ILE A 272 2.43 -10.63 -1.78
CA ILE A 272 2.74 -9.32 -1.20
C ILE A 272 1.44 -8.52 -1.15
N LEU A 273 1.24 -7.81 -0.04
CA LEU A 273 0.11 -6.92 0.19
C LEU A 273 0.64 -5.54 0.54
N GLU A 274 0.05 -4.50 -0.03
CA GLU A 274 0.46 -3.10 0.18
C GLU A 274 -0.62 -2.25 0.90
N PRO A 275 -1.13 -2.65 2.07
CA PRO A 275 -2.18 -1.88 2.74
C PRO A 275 -1.62 -0.56 3.29
N GLY A 276 -2.23 0.56 2.91
CA GLY A 276 -1.97 1.88 3.50
C GLY A 276 -3.15 2.34 4.35
N ARG A 277 -4.22 2.81 3.69
CA ARG A 277 -5.44 3.32 4.31
C ARG A 277 -6.06 2.36 5.33
N PHE A 278 -6.09 1.05 5.02
CA PHE A 278 -6.64 0.05 5.92
C PHE A 278 -5.94 0.03 7.29
N LEU A 279 -4.61 0.18 7.30
CA LEU A 279 -3.82 0.15 8.52
C LEU A 279 -3.95 1.43 9.34
N VAL A 280 -3.89 2.60 8.69
CA VAL A 280 -3.69 3.87 9.40
C VAL A 280 -4.90 4.81 9.37
N GLY A 281 -5.87 4.59 8.47
CA GLY A 281 -6.94 5.55 8.19
C GLY A 281 -7.83 5.83 9.40
N ASN A 282 -8.31 4.77 10.07
CA ASN A 282 -9.12 4.89 11.29
C ASN A 282 -8.30 4.87 12.58
N ALA A 283 -6.97 4.92 12.47
CA ALA A 283 -6.07 4.92 13.61
C ALA A 283 -5.76 6.34 14.12
N GLY A 284 -6.26 7.39 13.47
CA GLY A 284 -5.99 8.77 13.87
C GLY A 284 -7.20 9.70 13.78
N ILE A 285 -7.16 10.73 14.61
CA ILE A 285 -8.10 11.86 14.60
C ILE A 285 -7.34 13.18 14.46
N LEU A 286 -8.00 14.19 13.90
CA LEU A 286 -7.53 15.58 13.93
C LEU A 286 -8.28 16.32 15.03
N VAL A 287 -7.56 16.71 16.08
CA VAL A 287 -8.11 17.45 17.22
C VAL A 287 -7.97 18.93 16.95
N SER A 288 -9.06 19.69 17.14
CA SER A 288 -9.13 21.11 16.83
C SER A 288 -10.00 21.84 17.85
N THR A 289 -9.69 23.11 18.09
CA THR A 289 -10.46 23.97 18.99
C THR A 289 -11.40 24.87 18.19
N VAL A 290 -12.63 25.04 18.69
CA VAL A 290 -13.55 26.06 18.17
C VAL A 290 -13.05 27.44 18.57
N VAL A 291 -12.68 28.25 17.59
CA VAL A 291 -12.20 29.62 17.80
C VAL A 291 -13.38 30.59 17.90
N TYR A 292 -14.34 30.48 16.97
CA TYR A 292 -15.50 31.37 16.91
C TYR A 292 -16.76 30.62 16.49
N ILE A 293 -17.90 31.10 16.98
CA ILE A 293 -19.21 30.78 16.42
C ILE A 293 -19.70 32.03 15.71
N LYS A 294 -19.88 31.94 14.39
CA LYS A 294 -20.37 33.05 13.57
C LYS A 294 -21.79 32.76 13.09
N ASP A 295 -22.74 33.62 13.45
CA ASP A 295 -24.08 33.59 12.88
C ASP A 295 -24.05 34.19 11.47
N GLY A 296 -24.33 33.36 10.46
CA GLY A 296 -24.60 33.79 9.10
C GLY A 296 -26.09 34.03 8.87
N LYS A 297 -26.45 34.57 7.71
CA LYS A 297 -27.86 34.83 7.35
C LYS A 297 -28.74 33.56 7.34
N GLU A 298 -28.17 32.42 6.94
CA GLU A 298 -28.92 31.16 6.75
C GLU A 298 -28.43 30.02 7.65
N ARG A 299 -27.23 30.14 8.22
CA ARG A 299 -26.59 29.07 8.99
C ARG A 299 -25.57 29.61 9.97
N LYS A 300 -25.29 28.83 11.01
CA LYS A 300 -24.17 29.06 11.94
C LYS A 300 -22.92 28.40 11.41
N PHE A 301 -21.77 29.04 11.64
CA PHE A 301 -20.46 28.51 11.33
C PHE A 301 -19.69 28.28 12.63
N LEU A 302 -19.29 27.03 12.88
CA LEU A 302 -18.27 26.72 13.86
C LEU A 302 -16.92 26.86 13.17
N ILE A 303 -16.19 27.92 13.51
CA ILE A 303 -14.87 28.21 12.95
C ILE A 303 -13.84 27.57 13.88
N VAL A 304 -13.05 26.66 13.35
CA VAL A 304 -12.05 25.87 14.10
C VAL A 304 -10.63 26.26 13.69
N ASP A 305 -9.64 25.89 14.48
CA ASP A 305 -8.22 26.19 14.22
C ASP A 305 -7.52 25.23 13.24
N ALA A 306 -8.18 24.13 12.85
CA ALA A 306 -7.76 23.27 11.75
C ALA A 306 -8.23 23.81 10.38
N ALA A 307 -7.44 23.58 9.35
CA ALA A 307 -7.69 24.06 7.99
C ALA A 307 -7.47 22.97 6.92
N MET A 308 -7.80 23.31 5.67
CA MET A 308 -7.69 22.46 4.47
C MET A 308 -6.26 22.18 4.03
#